data_AF-A0A1B9NTI9-F1
#
_entry.id   AF-A0A1B9NTI9-F1
#
_cell.length_a   1.000
_cell.length_b   1.000
_cell.length_c   1.000
_cell.angle_alpha   90.00
_cell.angle_beta   90.00
_cell.angle_gamma   90.00
#
_symmetry.space_group_name_H-M   'P 1'
#
loop_
_entity.id
_entity.type
_entity.pdbx_description
1 polymer ?
#
loop_
_entity_poly.entity_id
_entity_poly.type
_entity_poly.pdbx_seq_one_letter_code
_entity_poly.pdbx_strand_id
1 'polypeptide(L)' 'MAAYVQAIGKFCEETGMSRHSVILRMNAGDIPEVPRENAKGTRYIDMIEFKERVASGQFILSDLSKLSKDKKKSDKSNA' A
#
# COMPACT_ATOMS: atom_id res chain seq x y z
N MET A 1 -15.07 6.68 -18.49
CA MET A 1 -14.51 5.99 -17.32
C MET A 1 -14.73 6.86 -16.08
N ALA A 2 -15.40 6.36 -15.05
CA ALA A 2 -15.52 7.07 -13.78
C ALA A 2 -14.23 6.87 -12.98
N ALA A 3 -13.53 7.95 -12.62
CA ALA A 3 -12.35 7.90 -11.76
C ALA A 3 -12.74 7.30 -10.40
N TYR A 4 -12.39 6.04 -10.15
CA TYR A 4 -12.68 5.36 -8.89
C TYR A 4 -11.48 5.59 -7.97
N VAL A 5 -11.62 6.53 -7.04
CA VAL A 5 -10.60 6.82 -6.02
C VAL A 5 -11.10 6.37 -4.66
N GLN A 6 -10.22 5.73 -3.88
CA GLN A 6 -10.57 5.23 -2.56
C GLN A 6 -9.69 5.87 -1.49
N ALA A 7 -10.30 6.31 -0.39
CA ALA A 7 -9.54 6.83 0.74
C ALA A 7 -8.73 5.71 1.39
N ILE A 8 -7.52 6.02 1.88
CA ILE A 8 -6.67 5.03 2.56
C ILE A 8 -7.41 4.33 3.70
N GLY A 9 -8.25 5.04 4.46
CA GLY A 9 -9.02 4.46 5.57
C GLY A 9 -9.86 3.26 5.11
N LYS A 10 -10.69 3.47 4.09
CA LYS A 10 -11.55 2.42 3.54
C LYS A 10 -10.74 1.28 2.91
N PHE A 11 -9.63 1.62 2.25
CA PHE A 11 -8.73 0.61 1.68
C PHE A 11 -8.07 -0.26 2.77
N CYS A 12 -7.68 0.33 3.90
CA CYS A 12 -7.15 -0.41 5.05
C CYS A 12 -8.19 -1.38 5.63
N GLU A 13 -9.45 -0.96 5.72
CA GLU A 13 -10.54 -1.81 6.21
C GLU A 13 -10.80 -2.99 5.26
N GLU A 14 -10.83 -2.77 3.95
CA GLU A 14 -11.08 -3.84 2.96
C GLU A 14 -9.92 -4.82 2.83
N THR A 15 -8.69 -4.33 2.92
CA THR A 15 -7.49 -5.15 2.75
C THR A 15 -6.97 -5.75 4.05
N GLY A 16 -7.47 -5.27 5.20
CA GLY A 16 -6.89 -5.56 6.52
C GLY A 16 -5.47 -4.98 6.71
N MET A 17 -4.98 -4.17 5.77
CA MET A 17 -3.65 -3.58 5.88
C MET A 17 -3.63 -2.44 6.89
N SER A 18 -2.52 -2.35 7.63
CA SER A 18 -2.26 -1.17 8.44
C SER A 18 -1.99 0.03 7.55
N ARG A 19 -2.52 1.19 7.95
CA ARG A 19 -2.30 2.48 7.26
C ARG A 19 -0.83 2.76 6.97
N HIS A 20 0.06 2.40 7.89
CA HIS A 20 1.51 2.54 7.72
C HIS A 20 2.06 1.69 6.56
N SER A 21 1.64 0.42 6.46
CA SER A 21 2.06 -0.47 5.36
C SER A 21 1.56 0.01 4.01
N VAL A 22 0.33 0.55 3.98
CA VAL A 22 -0.24 1.17 2.76
C VAL A 22 0.60 2.38 2.34
N ILE A 23 0.92 3.28 3.26
CA ILE A 23 1.75 4.47 2.98
C ILE A 23 3.16 4.08 2.52
N LEU A 24 3.78 3.09 3.16
CA LEU A 24 5.10 2.58 2.73
C LEU A 24 5.07 2.10 1.28
N ARG A 25 4.04 1.34 0.91
CA ARG A 25 3.85 0.85 -0.46
C ARG A 25 3.50 1.96 -1.45
N MET A 26 2.78 2.99 -1.03
CA MET A 26 2.55 4.18 -1.84
C MET A 26 3.86 4.91 -2.13
N ASN A 27 4.69 5.12 -1.10
CA ASN A 27 6.00 5.74 -1.25
C ASN A 27 6.98 4.88 -2.08
N ALA A 28 6.86 3.55 -2.01
CA ALA A 28 7.62 2.61 -2.84
C ALA A 28 7.13 2.58 -4.30
N GLY A 29 5.98 3.19 -4.60
CA GLY A 29 5.37 3.18 -5.91
C GLY A 29 4.61 1.90 -6.25
N ASP A 30 4.39 1.00 -5.29
CA ASP A 30 3.60 -0.23 -5.47
C ASP A 30 2.10 0.05 -5.52
N ILE A 31 1.62 0.91 -4.60
CA ILE A 31 0.22 1.34 -4.56
C ILE A 31 0.11 2.71 -5.25
N PRO A 32 -0.60 2.80 -6.38
CA PRO A 32 -0.76 4.07 -7.06
C PRO A 32 -1.62 5.02 -6.23
N GLU A 33 -1.11 6.22 -6.00
CA GLU A 33 -1.80 7.28 -5.28
C GLU A 33 -2.19 8.41 -6.21
N VAL A 34 -3.39 8.96 -6.01
CA VAL A 34 -3.80 10.16 -6.75
C VAL A 34 -3.27 11.37 -5.98
N PRO A 35 -2.41 12.21 -6.59
CA PRO A 35 -1.99 13.47 -5.99
C PRO A 35 -3.21 14.40 -5.97
N ARG A 36 -3.94 14.40 -4.86
CA ARG A 36 -5.08 15.28 -4.67
C ARG A 36 -4.65 16.44 -3.78
N GLU A 37 -4.69 17.64 -4.34
CA GLU A 37 -4.31 18.91 -3.71
C GLU A 37 -5.34 19.38 -2.64
N ASN A 38 -6.04 18.45 -1.99
CA ASN A 38 -7.01 18.82 -0.97
C ASN A 38 -6.28 19.10 0.34
N ALA A 39 -6.43 20.35 0.81
CA ALA A 39 -5.78 21.03 1.92
C ALA A 39 -5.79 20.37 3.32
N LYS A 40 -6.12 19.08 3.44
CA LYS A 40 -6.23 18.33 4.71
C LYS A 40 -5.33 17.07 4.79
N GLY A 41 -4.38 16.88 3.86
CA GLY A 41 -3.42 15.77 3.92
C GLY A 41 -4.05 14.37 3.79
N THR A 42 -5.27 14.28 3.27
CA THR A 42 -5.93 13.00 3.04
C THR A 42 -5.47 12.43 1.70
N ARG A 43 -4.75 11.31 1.75
CA ARG A 43 -4.27 10.58 0.58
C ARG A 43 -5.36 9.64 0.05
N TYR A 44 -5.40 9.51 -1.27
CA TYR A 44 -6.35 8.67 -2.00
C TYR A 44 -5.60 7.72 -2.91
N ILE A 45 -6.08 6.49 -3.01
CA ILE A 45 -5.53 5.44 -3.85
C ILE A 45 -6.29 5.45 -5.17
N ASP A 46 -5.53 5.38 -6.27
CA ASP A 46 -6.10 5.15 -7.59
C ASP A 46 -6.46 3.68 -7.72
N MET A 47 -7.74 3.37 -7.57
CA MET A 47 -8.20 1.99 -7.64
C MET A 47 -8.30 1.46 -9.06
N ILE A 48 -8.33 2.33 -10.07
CA ILE A 48 -8.33 1.90 -11.47
C ILE A 48 -6.95 1.32 -11.75
N GLU A 49 -5.92 2.13 -11.55
CA GLU A 49 -4.54 1.71 -11.80
C GLU A 49 -4.14 0.57 -10.86
N PHE A 50 -4.56 0.60 -9.59
CA PHE A 50 -4.31 -0.49 -8.66
C PHE A 50 -4.89 -1.82 -9.18
N LYS A 51 -6.14 -1.82 -9.66
CA LYS A 51 -6.77 -3.02 -10.22
C LYS A 51 -6.07 -3.49 -11.49
N GLU A 52 -5.63 -2.58 -12.35
CA GLU A 52 -4.87 -2.92 -13.56
C GLU A 52 -3.52 -3.56 -13.23
N ARG A 53 -2.81 -3.06 -12.20
CA ARG A 53 -1.55 -3.64 -11.72
C ARG A 53 -1.77 -5.00 -11.06
N VAL A 54 -2.83 -5.14 -10.26
CA VAL A 54 -3.23 -6.45 -9.68
C VAL A 54 -3.57 -7.44 -10.79
N ALA A 55 -4.35 -7.03 -11.78
CA ALA A 55 -4.72 -7.86 -12.93
C ALA A 55 -3.52 -8.23 -13.81
N SER A 56 -2.55 -7.33 -13.93
CA SER A 56 -1.27 -7.57 -14.62
C SER A 56 -0.28 -8.42 -13.81
N GLY A 57 -0.63 -8.81 -12.57
CA GLY A 57 0.24 -9.59 -11.69
C GLY A 57 1.43 -8.80 -11.13
N GLN A 58 1.45 -7.48 -11.31
CA GLN A 58 2.50 -6.60 -10.74
C GLN A 58 2.33 -6.38 -9.23
N PHE A 59 1.14 -6.65 -8.70
CA PHE A 59 0.85 -6.52 -7.28
C PHE A 59 0.45 -7.86 -6.66
N ILE A 60 1.37 -8.46 -5.90
CA ILE A 60 1.13 -9.71 -5.19
C ILE A 60 0.77 -9.39 -3.73
N LEU A 61 -0.52 -9.53 -3.40
CA LEU A 61 -1.04 -9.43 -2.03
C LEU A 61 -0.46 -10.49 -1.08
N SER A 62 0.16 -11.54 -1.59
CA SER A 62 0.75 -12.65 -0.81
C SER A 62 1.90 -12.25 0.12
N ASP A 63 2.43 -11.03 0.03
CA ASP A 63 3.44 -10.54 0.98
C ASP A 63 2.86 -10.17 2.37
N LEU A 64 1.52 -10.17 2.50
CA LEU A 64 0.81 -10.02 3.79
C LEU A 64 1.22 -11.07 4.84
N SER A 65 1.76 -12.22 4.43
CA SER A 65 2.20 -13.26 5.38
C SER A 65 3.66 -13.13 5.84
N LYS A 66 4.47 -12.24 5.25
CA LYS A 66 5.91 -12.11 5.61
C LYS A 66 6.23 -10.86 6.43
N LEU A 67 5.41 -9.81 6.35
CA LEU A 67 5.66 -8.58 7.13
C LEU A 67 5.37 -8.72 8.65
N SER A 68 4.82 -9.85 9.10
CA SER A 68 4.70 -10.17 10.54
C SER A 68 5.93 -10.88 11.12
N LYS A 69 6.98 -11.14 10.33
CA LYS A 69 8.17 -11.89 10.80
C LYS A 69 9.52 -11.19 10.75
N ASP A 70 9.62 -9.96 10.22
CA ASP A 70 10.91 -9.24 10.16
C ASP A 70 11.12 -8.22 11.30
N LYS A 71 10.65 -8.57 12.52
CA LYS A 71 11.12 -7.96 13.77
C LYS A 71 11.97 -8.92 14.61
N LYS A 72 12.69 -9.85 13.97
CA LYS A 72 13.72 -10.66 14.63
C LYS A 72 14.98 -10.75 13.76
N LYS A 73 16.06 -10.19 14.31
CA LYS A 73 17.48 -10.25 13.90
C LYS A 73 17.97 -9.22 12.87
N SER A 74 18.15 -8.00 13.34
CA SER A 74 19.46 -7.36 13.32
C SER A 74 19.98 -7.41 14.76
N ASP A 75 21.17 -7.84 15.14
CA ASP A 75 22.40 -8.12 14.43
C ASP A 75 23.21 -9.03 15.37
N LYS A 76 23.73 -10.17 14.88
CA LYS A 76 24.78 -10.91 15.58
C LYS A 76 25.88 -11.11 14.57
N SER A 77 26.98 -10.39 14.75
CA SER A 77 28.36 -10.90 14.82
C SER A 77 29.32 -9.84 14.29
N ASN A 78 30.20 -9.33 15.15
CA ASN A 78 31.58 -9.14 14.70
C ASN A 78 32.54 -9.42 15.86
N ALA A 79 33.49 -10.32 15.53
CA ALA A 79 34.76 -10.67 16.16
C ALA A 79 34.91 -10.55 17.68
#